data_AF-A0A527GI27-F1
#
_entry.id   AF-A0A527GI27-F1
#
_cell.length_a   1.000
_cell.length_b   1.000
_cell.length_c   1.000
_cell.angle_alpha   90.00
_cell.angle_beta   90.00
_cell.angle_gamma   90.00
#
_symmetry.space_group_name_H-M   'P 1'
#
loop_
_entity.id
_entity.type
_entity.pdbx_description
1 polymer ?
#
loop_
_entity_poly.entity_id
_entity_poly.type
_entity_poly.pdbx_seq_one_letter_code
_entity_poly.pdbx_strand_id
1 'polypeptide(L)'
;MKKVSILVASFAALSSLPFSAGASAQKPVGMANPASVHCVDIGGRLVIRKDKAGNEYGFCGLPNGRLCEEWALFRDNKCIGPKAAMRRK
;
A
#
# COMPACT_ATOMS: atom_id res chain seq x y z
N MET A 1 34.62 -5.77 68.96
CA MET A 1 35.65 -4.95 68.27
C MET A 1 36.21 -5.73 67.09
N LYS A 2 36.08 -5.21 65.86
CA LYS A 2 37.09 -5.27 64.76
C LYS A 2 36.48 -4.68 63.47
N LYS A 3 36.75 -3.38 63.34
CA LYS A 3 37.07 -2.56 62.17
C LYS A 3 36.64 -3.03 60.76
N VAL A 4 35.89 -2.13 60.12
CA VAL A 4 35.55 -1.92 58.70
C VAL A 4 36.73 -2.17 57.74
N SER A 5 36.46 -2.70 56.53
CA SER A 5 37.09 -2.18 55.30
C SER A 5 36.32 -2.59 54.03
N ILE A 6 35.97 -1.58 53.23
CA ILE A 6 35.29 -1.62 51.93
C ILE A 6 36.28 -2.04 50.83
N LEU A 7 35.90 -2.95 49.91
CA LEU A 7 36.50 -3.06 48.57
C LEU A 7 35.48 -3.50 47.49
N VAL A 8 34.84 -2.49 46.89
CA VAL A 8 34.69 -2.18 45.46
C VAL A 8 34.42 -3.30 44.40
N ALA A 9 33.39 -3.00 43.59
CA ALA A 9 33.16 -3.30 42.17
C ALA A 9 32.81 -4.73 41.70
N SER A 10 31.53 -4.92 41.31
CA SER A 10 31.16 -5.00 39.89
C SER A 10 29.68 -5.32 39.74
N PHE A 11 28.85 -4.30 39.49
CA PHE A 11 27.51 -4.51 38.95
C PHE A 11 27.63 -4.50 37.41
N ALA A 12 27.83 -5.67 36.82
CA ALA A 12 27.62 -5.84 35.39
C ALA A 12 26.11 -5.87 35.12
N ALA A 13 25.49 -4.68 35.09
CA ALA A 13 24.15 -4.53 34.55
C ALA A 13 24.24 -4.69 33.03
N LEU A 14 23.95 -5.89 32.52
CA LEU A 14 23.61 -6.09 31.12
C LEU A 14 22.30 -5.34 30.85
N SER A 15 22.41 -4.06 30.52
CA SER A 15 21.29 -3.25 30.04
C SER A 15 20.79 -3.87 28.73
N SER A 16 19.70 -4.62 28.82
CA SER A 16 18.83 -4.94 27.70
C SER A 16 18.32 -3.63 27.11
N LEU A 17 18.95 -3.19 26.02
CA LEU A 17 18.42 -2.13 25.17
C LEU A 17 17.06 -2.62 24.64
N PRO A 18 15.93 -1.90 24.86
CA PRO A 18 14.76 -2.13 24.05
C PRO A 18 15.13 -1.70 22.64
N PHE A 19 15.40 -2.67 21.77
CA PHE A 19 15.44 -2.43 20.33
C PHE A 19 14.01 -2.09 19.92
N SER A 20 13.65 -0.82 20.07
CA SER A 20 12.45 -0.26 19.47
C SER A 20 12.63 -0.36 17.96
N ALA A 21 12.20 -1.49 17.41
CA ALA A 21 11.99 -1.64 15.98
C ALA A 21 11.12 -0.45 15.56
N GLY A 22 11.72 0.48 14.81
CA GLY A 22 11.06 1.69 14.38
C GLY A 22 9.77 1.31 13.67
N ALA A 23 8.64 1.57 14.33
CA ALA A 23 7.36 1.58 13.67
C ALA A 23 7.44 2.73 12.67
N SER A 24 7.79 2.41 11.42
CA SER A 24 7.67 3.34 10.30
C SER A 24 6.24 3.86 10.33
N ALA A 25 6.07 5.12 10.74
CA ALA A 25 4.78 5.79 10.69
C ALA A 25 4.30 5.70 9.24
N GLN A 26 3.34 4.80 8.98
CA GLN A 26 2.74 4.69 7.67
C GLN A 26 2.10 6.04 7.39
N LYS A 27 2.66 6.76 6.41
CA LYS A 27 2.05 8.00 5.92
C LYS A 27 0.59 7.69 5.60
N PRO A 28 -0.37 8.55 5.96
CA PRO A 28 -1.75 8.35 5.58
C PRO A 28 -1.81 8.11 4.08
N VAL A 29 -2.24 6.91 3.68
CA VAL A 29 -2.56 6.63 2.28
C VAL A 29 -3.67 7.62 1.92
N GLY A 30 -3.50 8.38 0.84
CA GLY A 30 -4.42 9.44 0.47
C GLY A 30 -5.87 8.95 0.30
N MET A 31 -6.79 9.88 0.05
CA MET A 31 -8.20 9.55 -0.24
C MET A 31 -8.29 8.46 -1.33
N ALA A 32 -9.22 7.52 -1.15
CA ALA A 32 -9.43 6.44 -2.11
C ALA A 32 -9.77 7.00 -3.51
N ASN A 33 -9.27 6.36 -4.55
CA ASN A 33 -9.62 6.71 -5.92
C ASN A 33 -11.11 6.39 -6.18
N PRO A 34 -11.97 7.36 -6.52
CA PRO A 34 -13.40 7.13 -6.71
C PRO A 34 -13.71 6.13 -7.83
N ALA A 35 -12.91 6.10 -8.91
CA ALA A 35 -13.09 5.12 -9.97
C ALA A 35 -12.80 3.69 -9.48
N SER A 36 -11.82 3.54 -8.60
CA SER A 36 -11.50 2.26 -7.98
C SER A 36 -12.58 1.84 -6.99
N VAL A 37 -13.09 2.75 -6.16
CA VAL A 37 -14.22 2.46 -5.25
C VAL A 37 -15.42 1.98 -6.06
N HIS A 38 -15.81 2.72 -7.10
CA HIS A 38 -16.92 2.35 -7.98
C HIS A 38 -16.74 0.95 -8.60
N CYS A 39 -15.51 0.60 -9.02
CA CYS A 39 -15.27 -0.74 -9.57
C CYS A 39 -15.55 -1.86 -8.56
N VAL A 40 -15.16 -1.68 -7.29
CA VAL A 40 -15.44 -2.66 -6.24
C VAL A 40 -16.95 -2.71 -5.93
N ASP A 41 -17.60 -1.55 -5.88
CA ASP A 41 -19.03 -1.44 -5.56
C ASP A 41 -19.92 -2.16 -6.59
N ILE A 42 -19.54 -2.16 -7.87
CA ILE A 42 -20.25 -2.91 -8.92
C ILE A 42 -19.86 -4.40 -9.00
N GLY A 43 -19.16 -4.92 -7.98
CA GLY A 43 -18.71 -6.31 -7.90
C GLY A 43 -17.49 -6.64 -8.77
N GLY A 44 -16.79 -5.62 -9.27
CA GLY A 44 -15.56 -5.77 -10.03
C GLY A 44 -14.33 -5.97 -9.16
N ARG A 45 -13.20 -6.23 -9.81
CA ARG A 45 -11.88 -6.30 -9.17
C ARG A 45 -10.92 -5.31 -9.82
N LEU A 46 -10.14 -4.61 -9.00
CA LEU A 46 -9.13 -3.67 -9.48
C LEU A 46 -7.96 -4.41 -10.09
N VAL A 47 -7.51 -3.93 -11.24
CA VAL A 47 -6.35 -4.44 -11.97
C VAL A 47 -5.52 -3.26 -12.44
N ILE A 48 -4.28 -3.16 -11.96
CA ILE A 48 -3.32 -2.18 -12.47
C ILE A 48 -2.51 -2.82 -13.60
N ARG A 49 -2.36 -2.10 -14.71
CA ARG A 49 -1.46 -2.52 -15.80
C ARG A 49 -0.52 -1.40 -16.17
N LYS A 50 0.68 -1.79 -16.62
CA LYS A 50 1.69 -0.88 -17.13
C LYS A 50 1.76 -0.96 -18.65
N ASP A 51 1.96 0.18 -19.31
CA ASP A 51 2.35 0.20 -20.72
C ASP A 51 3.87 0.00 -20.88
N LYS A 52 4.35 0.07 -22.13
CA LYS A 52 5.80 -0.07 -22.44
C LYS A 52 6.66 1.05 -21.89
N ALA A 53 6.07 2.23 -21.62
CA ALA A 53 6.76 3.37 -21.02
C ALA A 53 6.72 3.32 -19.49
N GLY A 54 6.01 2.34 -18.91
CA GLY A 54 5.88 2.17 -17.47
C GLY A 54 4.71 2.94 -16.85
N ASN A 55 3.86 3.61 -17.65
CA ASN A 55 2.70 4.31 -17.12
C ASN A 55 1.68 3.33 -16.57
N GLU A 56 1.16 3.59 -15.38
CA GLU A 56 0.14 2.77 -14.73
C GLU A 56 -1.27 3.20 -15.14
N TYR A 57 -2.11 2.20 -15.39
CA TYR A 57 -3.51 2.35 -15.76
C TYR A 57 -4.37 1.46 -14.87
N GLY A 58 -5.41 2.04 -14.28
CA GLY A 58 -6.42 1.32 -13.52
C GLY A 58 -7.48 0.71 -14.42
N PHE A 59 -7.80 -0.55 -14.18
CA PHE A 59 -8.87 -1.27 -14.85
C PHE A 59 -9.78 -1.96 -13.85
N CYS A 60 -11.04 -2.06 -14.22
CA CYS A 60 -12.05 -2.84 -13.55
C CYS A 60 -12.29 -4.17 -14.27
N GLY A 61 -11.93 -5.27 -13.62
CA GLY A 61 -12.30 -6.62 -14.04
C GLY A 61 -13.72 -6.94 -13.58
N LEU A 62 -14.66 -6.90 -14.52
CA LEU A 62 -16.08 -7.11 -14.25
C LEU A 62 -16.43 -8.61 -14.08
N PRO A 63 -17.53 -8.95 -13.39
CA PRO A 63 -17.97 -10.34 -13.20
C PRO A 63 -18.22 -11.11 -14.50
N ASN A 64 -18.55 -10.41 -15.58
CA ASN A 64 -18.73 -10.99 -16.92
C ASN A 64 -17.39 -11.23 -17.67
N GLY A 65 -16.25 -11.08 -16.98
CA GLY A 65 -14.92 -11.30 -17.54
C GLY A 65 -14.36 -10.14 -18.36
N ARG A 66 -15.11 -9.05 -18.54
CA ARG A 66 -14.62 -7.87 -19.26
C ARG A 66 -13.63 -7.10 -18.41
N LEU A 67 -12.60 -6.55 -19.05
CA LEU A 67 -11.65 -5.63 -18.44
C LEU A 67 -11.84 -4.24 -19.02
N CYS A 68 -12.29 -3.30 -18.20
CA CYS A 68 -12.69 -1.95 -18.59
C CYS A 68 -11.81 -0.92 -17.88
N GLU A 69 -11.37 0.13 -18.57
CA GLU A 69 -10.64 1.23 -17.93
C GLU A 69 -11.53 1.91 -16.87
N GLU A 70 -11.00 2.08 -15.66
CA GLU A 70 -11.82 2.41 -14.48
C GLU A 70 -12.47 3.80 -14.59
N TRP A 71 -11.80 4.78 -15.18
CA TRP A 71 -12.32 6.14 -15.29
C TRP A 71 -13.39 6.29 -16.36
N ALA A 72 -13.23 5.64 -17.51
CA ALA A 72 -14.25 5.59 -18.55
C ALA A 72 -15.51 4.85 -18.07
N LEU A 73 -15.32 3.82 -17.25
CA LEU A 73 -16.44 3.12 -16.63
C LEU A 73 -17.15 4.02 -15.60
N PHE A 74 -16.40 4.68 -14.72
CA PHE A 74 -16.95 5.55 -13.68
C PHE A 74 -17.67 6.80 -14.23
N ARG A 75 -17.05 7.52 -15.18
CA ARG A 75 -17.61 8.78 -15.70
C ARG A 75 -18.65 8.58 -16.80
N ASP A 76 -18.39 7.64 -17.70
CA ASP A 76 -19.16 7.51 -18.94
C ASP A 76 -20.00 6.23 -19.00
N ASN A 77 -19.91 5.34 -18.00
CA ASN A 77 -20.45 3.97 -18.06
C ASN A 77 -19.99 3.19 -19.31
N LYS A 78 -18.83 3.55 -19.86
CA LYS A 78 -18.26 2.92 -21.06
C LYS A 78 -17.14 1.98 -20.68
N CYS A 79 -17.25 0.74 -21.12
CA CYS A 79 -16.15 -0.20 -20.99
C CYS A 79 -15.15 -0.01 -22.14
N ILE A 80 -14.03 0.64 -21.86
CA ILE A 80 -12.90 0.77 -22.79
C ILE A 80 -11.85 -0.27 -22.45
N GLY A 81 -11.59 -1.20 -23.37
CA GLY A 81 -10.62 -2.27 -23.14
C GLY A 81 -9.16 -1.78 -23.10
N PRO A 82 -8.22 -2.57 -22.51
CA PRO A 82 -6.84 -2.14 -22.28
C PRO A 82 -6.11 -1.63 -23.51
N LYS A 83 -6.23 -2.33 -24.65
CA LYS A 83 -5.57 -1.93 -25.90
C LYS A 83 -6.03 -0.56 -26.39
N ALA A 84 -7.32 -0.25 -26.23
CA ALA A 84 -7.88 1.03 -26.65
C ALA A 84 -7.52 2.13 -25.65
N ALA A 85 -7.62 1.86 -24.34
CA ALA A 85 -7.29 2.81 -23.28
C ALA A 85 -5.82 3.26 -23.33
N MET A 86 -4.89 2.31 -23.46
CA MET A 86 -3.44 2.58 -23.46
C MET A 86 -2.90 3.18 -24.76
N ARG A 87 -3.70 3.23 -25.84
CA ARG A 87 -3.31 3.85 -27.13
C ARG A 87 -3.73 5.31 -27.26
N ARG A 88 -4.57 5.81 -26.35
CA ARG A 88 -5.12 7.18 -26.41
C ARG A 88 -4.20 8.23 -25.76
N LYS A 89 -2.99 7.86 -25.37
CA LYS A 89 -1.96 8.69 -24.76
C LYS A 89 -0.62 8.33 -25.39
#